data_AF-A0AA86RB38-F1
#
_entry.id   AF-A0AA86RB38-F1
#
_cell.length_a   1.000
_cell.length_b   1.000
_cell.length_c   1.000
_cell.angle_alpha   90.00
_cell.angle_beta   90.00
_cell.angle_gamma   90.00
#
_symmetry.space_group_name_H-M   'P 1'
#
loop_
_entity.id
_entity.type
_entity.pdbx_description
1 polymer ?
#
loop_
_entity_poly.entity_id
_entity_poly.type
_entity_poly.pdbx_seq_one_letter_code
_entity_poly.pdbx_strand_id
1 'polypeptide(L)'
;MGRISTINAEQFTICLTSEVSAFSNAIYYSPFHVYTAFNRLLNSQRQSCWKNLSILLNKSQQQVKDFYYNSWVKQFSPDLNVYKSELLLQILCNLNAGTNQKDIARVVSEQFTRKHQEKQFNVKTVNQFVRKLMNNPEYIYQSNSENLVAV
;
A
#
# COMPACT_ATOMS: atom_id res chain seq x y z
N MET A 1 24.64 -19.50 -15.46
CA MET A 1 23.94 -18.62 -14.50
C MET A 1 22.52 -18.41 -15.01
N GLY A 2 21.53 -19.08 -14.42
CA GLY A 2 20.13 -19.00 -14.87
C GLY A 2 19.54 -17.63 -14.54
N ARG A 3 18.89 -16.98 -15.51
CA ARG A 3 18.10 -15.76 -15.28
C ARG A 3 17.09 -16.07 -14.16
N ILE A 4 17.13 -15.30 -13.08
CA ILE A 4 16.08 -15.32 -12.05
C ILE A 4 14.80 -14.90 -12.78
N SER A 5 13.95 -15.85 -13.16
CA SER A 5 12.67 -15.51 -13.79
C SER A 5 11.81 -14.78 -12.76
N THR A 6 11.51 -13.53 -13.05
CA THR A 6 10.63 -12.69 -12.24
C THR A 6 9.18 -13.13 -12.45
N ILE A 7 8.38 -13.09 -11.39
CA ILE A 7 6.94 -13.37 -11.50
C ILE A 7 6.30 -12.20 -12.27
N ASN A 8 5.58 -12.49 -13.35
CA ASN A 8 4.82 -11.50 -14.10
C ASN A 8 3.50 -11.18 -13.37
N ALA A 9 3.18 -9.90 -13.21
CA ALA A 9 1.97 -9.44 -12.51
C ALA A 9 0.67 -9.89 -13.19
N GLU A 10 0.62 -9.93 -14.52
CA GLU A 10 -0.54 -10.39 -15.27
C GLU A 10 -0.75 -11.89 -15.08
N GLN A 11 0.31 -12.68 -15.26
CA GLN A 11 0.28 -14.13 -15.02
C GLN A 11 -0.14 -14.45 -13.58
N PHE A 12 0.43 -13.74 -12.60
CA PHE A 12 0.04 -13.88 -11.20
C PHE A 12 -1.44 -13.57 -10.98
N THR A 13 -1.96 -12.50 -11.60
CA THR A 13 -3.37 -12.11 -11.52
C THR A 13 -4.28 -13.21 -12.05
N ILE A 14 -3.95 -13.76 -13.23
CA ILE A 14 -4.74 -14.84 -13.86
C ILE A 14 -4.77 -16.07 -12.96
N CYS A 15 -3.60 -16.53 -12.48
CA CYS A 15 -3.52 -17.69 -11.60
C CYS A 15 -4.28 -17.47 -10.29
N LEU A 16 -4.11 -16.30 -9.65
CA LEU A 16 -4.81 -15.98 -8.40
C LEU A 16 -6.33 -15.89 -8.61
N THR A 17 -6.77 -15.31 -9.73
CA THR A 17 -8.19 -15.24 -10.10
C THR A 17 -8.80 -16.63 -10.22
N SER A 18 -8.12 -17.54 -10.92
CA SER A 18 -8.56 -18.93 -11.06
C SER A 18 -8.73 -19.62 -9.70
N GLU A 19 -7.73 -19.51 -8.83
CA GLU A 19 -7.75 -20.13 -7.50
C GLU A 19 -8.86 -19.57 -6.61
N VAL A 20 -9.00 -18.24 -6.56
CA VAL A 20 -10.03 -17.59 -5.73
C VAL A 20 -11.43 -17.90 -6.26
N SER A 21 -11.60 -17.95 -7.58
CA SER A 21 -12.88 -18.30 -8.21
C SER A 21 -13.29 -19.74 -7.89
N ALA A 22 -12.34 -20.67 -7.82
CA ALA A 22 -12.60 -22.06 -7.45
C ALA A 22 -13.14 -22.22 -6.02
N PHE A 23 -12.72 -21.36 -5.08
CA PHE A 23 -13.21 -21.39 -3.69
C PHE A 23 -14.53 -20.66 -3.48
N SER A 24 -14.80 -19.63 -4.29
CA SER A 24 -15.94 -18.73 -4.10
C SER A 24 -17.09 -18.95 -5.08
N ASN A 25 -16.88 -19.77 -6.12
CA ASN A 25 -17.80 -19.95 -7.24
C ASN A 25 -18.28 -18.62 -7.83
N ALA A 26 -17.39 -17.62 -7.85
CA ALA A 26 -17.67 -16.27 -8.31
C ALA A 26 -16.71 -15.88 -9.44
N ILE A 27 -17.19 -15.05 -10.36
CA ILE A 27 -16.40 -14.48 -11.46
C ILE A 27 -15.94 -13.09 -11.04
N TYR A 28 -14.63 -12.83 -11.16
CA TYR A 28 -14.04 -11.54 -10.83
C TYR A 28 -13.55 -10.82 -12.08
N TYR A 29 -14.04 -9.61 -12.29
CA TYR A 29 -13.72 -8.78 -13.47
C TYR A 29 -12.60 -7.76 -13.23
N SER A 30 -12.10 -7.65 -12.00
CA SER A 30 -11.05 -6.69 -11.63
C SER A 30 -10.04 -7.34 -10.67
N PRO A 31 -8.73 -7.07 -10.83
CA PRO A 31 -7.71 -7.54 -9.90
C PRO A 31 -7.98 -7.09 -8.45
N PHE A 32 -8.62 -5.92 -8.28
CA PHE A 32 -9.00 -5.43 -6.95
C PHE A 32 -10.08 -6.31 -6.30
N HIS A 33 -11.09 -6.76 -7.07
CA HIS A 33 -12.10 -7.66 -6.54
C HIS A 33 -11.49 -9.01 -6.13
N VAL A 34 -10.55 -9.53 -6.93
CA VAL A 34 -9.78 -10.74 -6.59
C VAL A 34 -8.99 -10.55 -5.30
N TYR A 35 -8.31 -9.42 -5.13
CA TYR A 35 -7.61 -9.07 -3.89
C TYR A 35 -8.55 -9.09 -2.67
N THR A 36 -9.71 -8.41 -2.77
CA THR A 36 -10.67 -8.37 -1.66
C THR A 36 -11.23 -9.75 -1.31
N ALA A 37 -11.57 -10.56 -2.33
CA ALA A 37 -12.07 -11.91 -2.14
C ALA A 37 -11.01 -12.83 -1.52
N PHE A 38 -9.78 -12.77 -2.02
CA PHE A 38 -8.65 -13.52 -1.48
C PHE A 38 -8.46 -13.24 0.02
N ASN A 39 -8.56 -11.97 0.44
CA ASN A 39 -8.41 -11.61 1.85
C ASN A 39 -9.57 -12.06 2.75
N ARG A 40 -10.75 -12.36 2.17
CA ARG A 40 -11.92 -12.89 2.87
C ARG A 40 -11.92 -14.41 3.01
N LEU A 41 -11.06 -15.12 2.26
CA LEU A 41 -10.93 -16.56 2.37
C LEU A 41 -10.47 -16.99 3.77
N LEU A 42 -10.91 -18.17 4.21
CA LEU A 42 -10.44 -18.81 5.43
C LEU A 42 -8.93 -19.09 5.35
N ASN A 43 -8.26 -19.15 6.51
CA ASN A 43 -6.82 -19.41 6.55
C ASN A 43 -6.42 -20.70 5.81
N SER A 44 -7.19 -21.78 5.95
CA SER A 44 -6.96 -23.04 5.24
C SER A 44 -7.03 -22.87 3.72
N GLN A 45 -8.04 -22.16 3.22
CA GLN A 45 -8.23 -21.87 1.79
C GLN A 45 -7.10 -21.01 1.25
N ARG A 46 -6.64 -20.00 2.00
CA ARG A 46 -5.49 -19.17 1.61
C ARG A 46 -4.21 -19.99 1.52
N GLN A 47 -3.96 -20.92 2.45
CA GLN A 47 -2.79 -21.79 2.35
C GLN A 47 -2.87 -22.71 1.12
N SER A 48 -4.05 -23.24 0.79
CA SER A 48 -4.26 -24.00 -0.44
C SER A 48 -3.97 -23.15 -1.69
N CYS A 49 -4.48 -21.92 -1.75
CA CYS A 49 -4.16 -20.98 -2.84
C CYS A 49 -2.65 -20.77 -2.97
N TRP A 50 -1.93 -20.54 -1.86
CA TRP A 50 -0.48 -20.36 -1.91
C TRP A 50 0.26 -21.58 -2.43
N LYS A 51 -0.17 -22.77 -2.02
CA LYS A 51 0.39 -24.03 -2.53
C LYS A 51 0.14 -24.16 -4.03
N ASN A 52 -1.07 -23.91 -4.50
CA ASN A 52 -1.42 -24.06 -5.91
C ASN A 52 -0.72 -23.01 -6.78
N LEU A 53 -0.67 -21.76 -6.35
CA LEU A 53 0.08 -20.69 -7.03
C LEU A 53 1.56 -21.00 -7.15
N SER A 54 2.16 -21.62 -6.13
CA SER A 54 3.58 -22.03 -6.18
C SER A 54 3.84 -23.06 -7.28
N ILE A 55 2.89 -23.97 -7.52
CA ILE A 55 2.95 -24.98 -8.59
C ILE A 55 2.72 -24.31 -9.94
N LEU A 56 1.65 -23.52 -10.09
CA LEU A 56 1.28 -22.87 -11.36
C LEU A 56 2.34 -21.90 -11.87
N LEU A 57 3.00 -21.18 -10.96
CA LEU A 57 4.04 -20.21 -11.31
C LEU A 57 5.45 -20.81 -11.34
N ASN A 58 5.60 -22.08 -10.94
CA ASN A 58 6.88 -22.75 -10.76
C ASN A 58 7.85 -21.93 -9.88
N LYS A 59 7.37 -21.55 -8.69
CA LYS A 59 8.09 -20.73 -7.70
C LYS A 59 7.87 -21.28 -6.30
N SER A 60 8.77 -20.96 -5.36
CA SER A 60 8.51 -21.31 -3.96
C SER A 60 7.32 -20.50 -3.42
N GLN A 61 6.57 -21.06 -2.45
CA GLN A 61 5.47 -20.31 -1.81
C GLN A 61 5.94 -18.99 -1.21
N GLN A 62 7.16 -18.93 -0.70
CA GLN A 62 7.73 -17.70 -0.15
C GLN A 62 7.89 -16.64 -1.24
N GLN A 63 8.46 -16.98 -2.40
CA GLN A 63 8.59 -16.06 -3.53
C GLN A 63 7.23 -15.54 -4.02
N VAL A 64 6.22 -16.41 -4.08
CA VAL A 64 4.85 -16.03 -4.46
C VAL A 64 4.24 -15.06 -3.45
N LYS A 65 4.36 -15.35 -2.15
CA LYS A 65 3.88 -14.48 -1.06
C LYS A 65 4.60 -13.13 -1.06
N ASP A 66 5.91 -13.14 -1.22
CA ASP A 66 6.72 -11.92 -1.29
C ASP A 66 6.31 -11.07 -2.49
N PHE A 67 6.10 -11.68 -3.65
CA PHE A 67 5.59 -10.96 -4.81
C PHE A 67 4.19 -10.37 -4.58
N TYR A 68 3.27 -11.16 -3.99
CA TYR A 68 1.92 -10.69 -3.64
C TYR A 68 1.98 -9.44 -2.76
N TYR A 69 2.63 -9.52 -1.59
CA TYR A 69 2.63 -8.42 -0.62
C TYR A 69 3.48 -7.22 -1.06
N ASN A 70 4.62 -7.47 -1.71
CA ASN A 70 5.60 -6.41 -1.99
C ASN A 70 5.48 -5.77 -3.37
N SER A 71 4.78 -6.41 -4.31
CA SER A 71 4.64 -5.91 -5.68
C SER A 71 3.18 -5.83 -6.10
N TRP A 72 2.45 -6.95 -6.12
CA TRP A 72 1.09 -6.99 -6.68
C TRP A 72 0.08 -6.17 -5.87
N VAL A 73 0.10 -6.27 -4.53
CA VAL A 73 -0.84 -5.52 -3.68
C VAL A 73 -0.61 -4.01 -3.75
N LYS A 74 0.62 -3.56 -4.04
CA LYS A 74 0.93 -2.12 -4.12
C LYS A 74 0.17 -1.41 -5.23
N GLN A 75 -0.22 -2.11 -6.30
CA GLN A 75 -1.00 -1.52 -7.39
C GLN A 75 -2.40 -1.06 -6.94
N PHE A 76 -2.89 -1.57 -5.81
CA PHE A 76 -4.17 -1.16 -5.21
C PHE A 76 -4.00 -0.09 -4.13
N SER A 77 -2.77 0.15 -3.68
CA SER A 77 -2.49 1.22 -2.74
C SER A 77 -2.46 2.54 -3.51
N PRO A 78 -3.23 3.56 -3.10
CA PRO A 78 -3.15 4.85 -3.76
C PRO A 78 -1.74 5.44 -3.61
N ASP A 79 -1.25 6.07 -4.67
CA ASP A 79 0.06 6.72 -4.64
C ASP A 79 0.04 7.89 -3.65
N LEU A 80 0.81 7.77 -2.57
CA LEU A 80 0.94 8.79 -1.54
C LEU A 80 1.60 10.06 -2.05
N ASN A 81 2.36 10.00 -3.15
CA ASN A 81 2.95 11.20 -3.75
C ASN A 81 1.88 12.19 -4.25
N VAL A 82 0.72 11.71 -4.67
CA VAL A 82 -0.41 12.56 -5.07
C VAL A 82 -0.90 13.42 -3.89
N TYR A 83 -0.73 12.92 -2.65
CA TYR A 83 -1.16 13.60 -1.42
C TYR A 83 0.00 14.23 -0.66
N LYS A 84 1.18 14.34 -1.29
CA LYS A 84 2.38 14.85 -0.64
C LYS A 84 2.17 16.24 -0.05
N SER A 85 1.60 17.16 -0.80
CA SER A 85 1.34 18.53 -0.33
C SER A 85 0.35 18.56 0.83
N GLU A 86 -0.70 17.74 0.79
CA GLU A 86 -1.66 17.61 1.90
C GLU A 86 -0.98 17.10 3.17
N LEU A 87 -0.15 16.05 3.04
CA LEU A 87 0.59 15.49 4.17
C LEU A 87 1.59 16.48 4.77
N LEU A 88 2.27 17.27 3.93
CA LEU A 88 3.17 18.34 4.39
C LEU A 88 2.42 19.42 5.18
N LEU A 89 1.27 19.87 4.68
CA LEU A 89 0.42 20.82 5.39
C LEU A 89 -0.04 20.26 6.74
N GLN A 90 -0.48 19.00 6.80
CA GLN A 90 -0.88 18.36 8.05
C GLN A 90 0.29 18.26 9.05
N ILE A 91 1.50 17.96 8.59
CA ILE A 91 2.71 17.95 9.43
C ILE A 91 2.93 19.34 10.03
N LEU A 92 2.89 20.40 9.22
CA LEU A 92 3.08 21.79 9.67
C LEU A 92 1.99 22.23 10.65
N CYS A 93 0.73 21.91 10.38
CA CYS A 93 -0.38 22.20 11.30
C CYS A 93 -0.18 21.51 12.65
N ASN A 94 0.24 20.24 12.68
CA ASN A 94 0.46 19.51 13.93
C ASN A 94 1.71 20.04 14.69
N LEU A 95 2.77 20.47 13.98
CA LEU A 95 3.91 21.17 14.57
C LEU A 95 3.48 22.48 15.24
N ASN A 96 2.74 23.32 14.51
CA ASN A 96 2.25 24.62 15.02
C ASN A 96 1.25 24.46 16.17
N ALA A 97 0.48 23.39 16.20
CA ALA A 97 -0.41 23.04 17.30
C ALA A 97 0.31 22.51 18.55
N GLY A 98 1.64 22.41 18.54
CA GLY A 98 2.44 21.95 19.68
C GLY A 98 2.50 20.43 19.86
N THR A 99 2.15 19.65 18.82
CA THR A 99 2.28 18.19 18.88
C THR A 99 3.75 17.80 19.01
N ASN A 100 4.06 16.88 19.93
CA ASN A 100 5.42 16.37 20.07
C ASN A 100 5.93 15.79 18.74
N GLN A 101 7.10 16.23 18.28
CA GLN A 101 7.68 15.81 17.01
C GLN A 101 7.74 14.28 16.84
N LYS A 102 7.94 13.53 17.93
CA LYS A 102 7.96 12.06 17.93
C LYS A 102 6.60 11.44 17.58
N ASP A 103 5.51 12.14 17.86
CA ASP A 103 4.13 11.67 17.67
C ASP A 103 3.50 12.14 16.35
N ILE A 104 4.07 13.16 15.69
CA ILE A 104 3.50 13.76 14.48
C ILE A 104 3.23 12.73 13.39
N ALA A 105 4.20 11.86 13.10
CA ALA A 105 4.03 10.85 12.07
C ALA A 105 2.84 9.93 12.36
N ARG A 106 2.62 9.58 13.63
CA ARG A 106 1.48 8.76 14.07
C ARG A 106 0.18 9.54 13.88
N VAL A 107 0.08 10.73 14.46
CA VAL A 107 -1.12 11.56 14.45
C VAL A 107 -1.55 11.92 13.02
N VAL A 108 -0.62 12.40 12.19
CA VAL A 108 -0.89 12.75 10.79
C VAL A 108 -1.34 11.51 10.00
N SER A 109 -0.70 10.36 10.19
CA SER A 109 -1.11 9.13 9.47
C SER A 109 -2.51 8.64 9.85
N GLU A 110 -2.89 8.78 11.13
CA GLU A 110 -4.22 8.45 11.62
C GLU A 110 -5.27 9.44 11.09
N GLN A 111 -4.99 10.75 11.13
CA GLN A 111 -5.85 11.80 10.59
C GLN A 111 -6.07 11.63 9.09
N PHE A 112 -4.99 11.42 8.33
CA PHE A 112 -5.02 11.24 6.89
C PHE A 112 -5.83 9.98 6.50
N THR A 113 -5.56 8.84 7.15
CA THR A 113 -6.29 7.60 6.85
C THR A 113 -7.76 7.70 7.24
N ARG A 114 -8.09 8.42 8.33
CA ARG A 114 -9.48 8.68 8.74
C ARG A 114 -10.20 9.60 7.75
N LYS A 115 -9.49 10.55 7.13
CA LYS A 115 -10.06 11.45 6.12
C LYS A 115 -10.31 10.75 4.79
N HIS A 116 -9.42 9.84 4.39
CA HIS A 116 -9.49 9.08 3.14
C HIS A 116 -9.87 7.61 3.39
N GLN A 117 -10.90 7.36 4.21
CA GLN A 117 -11.35 6.00 4.57
C GLN A 117 -11.74 5.17 3.34
N GLU A 118 -12.23 5.83 2.31
CA GLU A 118 -12.62 5.22 1.04
C GLU A 118 -11.43 4.70 0.23
N LYS A 119 -10.21 5.18 0.49
CA LYS A 119 -9.02 4.87 -0.33
C LYS A 119 -8.15 3.75 0.23
N GLN A 120 -8.63 2.98 1.22
CA GLN A 120 -7.96 1.80 1.79
C GLN A 120 -6.45 1.99 2.09
N PHE A 121 -6.06 3.19 2.53
CA PHE A 121 -4.67 3.45 2.89
C PHE A 121 -4.24 2.58 4.08
N ASN A 122 -3.03 2.03 3.98
CA ASN A 122 -2.39 1.38 5.12
C ASN A 122 -1.73 2.43 6.00
N VAL A 123 -2.20 2.59 7.25
CA VAL A 123 -1.67 3.55 8.22
C VAL A 123 -0.15 3.43 8.40
N LYS A 124 0.41 2.21 8.42
CA LYS A 124 1.87 2.01 8.54
C LYS A 124 2.62 2.55 7.34
N THR A 125 2.09 2.35 6.13
CA THR A 125 2.68 2.89 4.89
C THR A 125 2.62 4.42 4.88
N VAL A 126 1.49 5.00 5.27
CA VAL A 126 1.34 6.47 5.41
C VAL A 126 2.33 7.00 6.45
N ASN A 127 2.44 6.35 7.61
CA ASN A 127 3.37 6.73 8.69
C ASN A 127 4.83 6.74 8.21
N GLN A 128 5.25 5.68 7.51
CA GLN A 128 6.59 5.60 6.93
C GLN A 128 6.84 6.72 5.91
N PHE A 129 5.84 7.06 5.09
CA PHE A 129 5.94 8.14 4.13
C PHE A 129 6.03 9.51 4.81
N VAL A 130 5.21 9.76 5.85
CA VAL A 130 5.27 10.98 6.66
C VAL A 130 6.65 11.14 7.31
N ARG A 131 7.21 10.07 7.90
CA ARG A 131 8.58 10.11 8.45
C ARG A 131 9.62 10.48 7.40
N LYS A 132 9.48 9.98 6.16
CA LYS A 132 10.37 10.35 5.05
C LYS A 132 10.26 11.83 4.70
N LEU A 133 9.04 12.38 4.67
CA LEU A 133 8.81 13.80 4.42
C LEU A 133 9.44 14.67 5.52
N MET A 134 9.27 14.30 6.78
CA MET A 134 9.84 15.03 7.92
C MET A 134 11.38 15.02 7.93
N ASN A 135 11.99 13.93 7.44
CA ASN A 135 13.45 13.78 7.42
C ASN A 135 14.12 14.41 6.19
N ASN A 136 13.35 14.98 5.26
CA ASN A 136 13.90 15.57 4.05
C ASN A 136 13.65 17.10 4.05
N PRO A 137 14.68 17.91 4.39
CA PRO A 137 14.51 19.33 4.70
C PRO A 137 14.00 20.16 3.52
N GLU A 138 14.24 19.74 2.28
CA GLU A 138 13.75 20.43 1.07
C GLU A 138 12.22 20.66 1.09
N TYR A 139 11.46 19.78 1.75
CA TYR A 139 10.00 19.86 1.77
C TYR A 139 9.42 20.76 2.86
N ILE A 140 10.22 21.09 3.88
CA ILE A 140 9.77 21.95 4.98
C ILE A 140 10.04 23.42 4.64
N TYR A 141 11.11 23.72 3.90
CA TYR A 141 11.48 25.09 3.51
C TYR A 141 10.66 25.67 2.35
N GLN A 142 10.12 24.86 1.44
CA GLN A 142 9.27 25.35 0.34
C GLN A 142 7.92 25.92 0.82
N SER A 143 7.40 25.41 1.94
CA SER A 143 6.14 25.87 2.56
C SER A 143 6.28 27.17 3.38
N ASN A 144 7.51 27.59 3.72
CA ASN A 144 7.76 28.89 4.37
C ASN A 144 7.95 30.03 3.36
N SER A 145 8.35 29.74 2.13
CA SER A 145 8.50 30.76 1.08
C SER A 145 7.18 31.21 0.45
N GLU A 146 6.12 30.40 0.49
CA GLU A 146 4.82 30.76 -0.10
C GLU A 146 3.90 31.54 0.88
N ASN A 147 4.19 31.55 2.18
CA ASN A 147 3.42 32.30 3.19
C ASN A 147 4.01 33.68 3.55
N LEU A 148 5.07 34.13 2.87
CA LEU A 148 5.64 35.48 3.04
C LEU A 148 5.15 36.49 1.99
N VAL A 149 4.19 36.12 1.13
CA VAL A 149 3.54 37.03 0.17
C VAL A 149 2.06 37.17 0.49
N ALA A 150 1.76 37.63 1.71
CA ALA A 150 0.47 38.22 2.05
C ALA A 150 0.68 39.15 3.27
N VAL A 151 1.29 40.30 3.00
CA VAL A 151 1.17 41.52 3.82
C VAL A 151 -0.04 42.29 3.33
#